data_AF-F2ASR7-F1
#
_entry.id   AF-F2ASR7-F1
#
_cell.length_a   1.000
_cell.length_b   1.000
_cell.length_c   1.000
_cell.angle_alpha   90.00
_cell.angle_beta   90.00
_cell.angle_gamma   90.00
#
_symmetry.space_group_name_H-M   'P 1'
#
loop_
_entity.id
_entity.type
_entity.pdbx_description
1 polymer ?
#
loop_
_entity_poly.entity_id
_entity_poly.type
_entity_poly.pdbx_seq_one_letter_code
_entity_poly.pdbx_strand_id
1 'polypeptide(L)'
;MTQAREATQAGPHGGSLKQTGNLQIETIVSQGGLQMFVYDRAGQPVLVDRGRGAVSVRVEGNAKRYRYDLLPDGKGALTAPVNLSQIAGRQVDVDVQLVGIAASTISFNEVATVPASEQQLAAAAIARQKICPVSGKPLGSMGDPVAVDVNGQKLYVCCAGCVDAVKSDPAKYAAGRPQITVTTATQADAAAIAAQKVCPVMDEPLGGMGTPIKVMVGDKPIYLCCKGCIKKIQAEPAKYLAMVYGNGTQASALPATTTTAKITVSTS
;
A
#
# COMPACT_ATOMS: atom_id res chain seq x y z
N MET A 1 19.90 24.38 2.68
CA MET A 1 19.45 24.82 1.35
C MET A 1 18.66 23.67 0.75
N THR A 2 17.34 23.74 0.85
CA THR A 2 16.43 22.70 0.36
C THR A 2 16.24 22.94 -1.13
N GLN A 3 16.91 22.15 -1.98
CA GLN A 3 16.65 22.19 -3.41
C GLN A 3 15.18 21.81 -3.63
N ALA A 4 14.42 22.73 -4.23
CA ALA A 4 13.07 22.46 -4.69
C ALA A 4 13.13 21.25 -5.63
N ARG A 5 12.31 20.23 -5.37
CA ARG A 5 12.09 19.14 -6.32
C ARG A 5 11.51 19.78 -7.59
N GLU A 6 12.31 19.91 -8.65
CA GLU A 6 11.78 20.21 -9.98
C GLU A 6 10.70 19.17 -10.28
N ALA A 7 9.49 19.64 -10.61
CA ALA A 7 8.39 18.77 -10.99
C ALA A 7 8.80 18.05 -12.29
N THR A 8 9.12 16.76 -12.17
CA THR A 8 9.42 15.91 -13.32
C THR A 8 8.19 15.85 -14.22
N GLN A 9 8.28 16.42 -15.42
CA GLN A 9 7.20 16.37 -16.40
C GLN A 9 7.03 14.93 -16.88
N ALA A 10 5.80 14.41 -16.94
CA ALA A 10 5.55 13.09 -17.48
C ALA A 10 5.65 13.12 -19.02
N GLY A 11 6.39 12.18 -19.59
CA GLY A 11 6.49 12.01 -21.03
C GLY A 11 5.31 11.24 -21.64
N PRO A 12 5.24 11.15 -22.98
CA PRO A 12 4.15 10.47 -23.70
C PRO A 12 3.94 8.99 -23.34
N HIS A 13 4.97 8.31 -22.83
CA HIS A 13 4.93 6.90 -22.44
C HIS A 13 4.85 6.73 -20.92
N GLY A 14 4.62 7.81 -20.17
CA GLY A 14 4.52 7.80 -18.71
C GLY A 14 5.87 7.79 -17.99
N GLY A 15 6.98 8.02 -18.70
CA GLY A 15 8.32 8.16 -18.12
C GLY A 15 8.58 9.56 -17.57
N SER A 16 9.74 9.74 -16.93
CA SER A 16 10.26 11.05 -16.53
C SER A 16 10.86 11.78 -17.72
N LEU A 17 10.34 12.96 -18.05
CA LEU A 17 10.86 13.79 -19.13
C LEU A 17 11.88 14.79 -18.59
N LYS A 18 13.08 14.78 -19.16
CA LYS A 18 14.18 15.69 -18.82
C LYS A 18 14.72 16.41 -20.05
N GLN A 19 14.70 17.74 -20.00
CA GLN A 19 15.34 18.57 -21.02
C GLN A 19 16.87 18.45 -20.90
N THR A 20 17.54 18.09 -21.98
CA THR A 20 19.01 18.08 -22.08
C THR A 20 19.46 18.78 -23.36
N GLY A 21 19.91 20.02 -23.23
CA GLY A 21 20.27 20.86 -24.37
C GLY A 21 19.08 21.07 -25.31
N ASN A 22 19.20 20.63 -26.57
CA ASN A 22 18.17 20.77 -27.59
C ASN A 22 17.19 19.59 -27.66
N LEU A 23 17.34 18.63 -26.75
CA LEU A 23 16.58 17.39 -26.74
C LEU A 23 15.81 17.25 -25.43
N GLN A 24 14.77 16.44 -25.47
CA GLN A 24 14.05 15.94 -24.31
C GLN A 24 14.25 14.43 -24.25
N ILE A 25 14.62 13.92 -23.09
CA ILE A 25 14.80 12.49 -22.87
C ILE A 25 13.71 12.04 -21.92
N GLU A 26 12.89 11.11 -22.37
CA GLU A 26 11.93 10.42 -21.50
C GLU A 26 12.55 9.12 -21.01
N THR A 27 12.75 8.99 -19.71
CA THR A 27 13.25 7.76 -19.09
C THR A 27 12.10 6.99 -18.46
N ILE A 28 11.94 5.73 -18.85
CA ILE A 28 11.02 4.78 -18.23
C ILE A 28 11.84 3.79 -17.43
N VAL A 29 11.56 3.71 -16.13
CA VAL A 29 12.11 2.68 -15.25
C VAL A 29 10.99 1.70 -14.90
N SER A 30 11.21 0.43 -15.19
CA SER A 30 10.28 -0.66 -14.92
C SER A 30 10.99 -1.83 -14.24
N GLN A 31 10.26 -2.86 -13.84
CA GLN A 31 10.87 -4.10 -13.35
C GLN A 31 11.62 -4.88 -14.45
N GLY A 32 11.28 -4.65 -15.72
CA GLY A 32 11.91 -5.27 -16.88
C GLY A 32 13.15 -4.53 -17.38
N GLY A 33 13.47 -3.37 -16.82
CA GLY A 33 14.65 -2.58 -17.17
C GLY A 33 14.32 -1.12 -17.45
N LEU A 34 15.20 -0.49 -18.22
CA LEU A 34 15.10 0.92 -18.58
C LEU A 34 14.83 1.09 -20.07
N GLN A 35 14.01 2.08 -20.40
CA GLN A 35 13.75 2.52 -21.78
C GLN A 35 13.90 4.02 -21.86
N MET A 36 14.46 4.53 -22.95
CA MET A 36 14.65 5.95 -23.18
C MET A 36 14.15 6.34 -24.56
N PHE A 37 13.22 7.29 -24.59
CA PHE A 37 12.74 7.93 -25.82
C PHE A 37 13.38 9.32 -25.92
N VAL A 38 13.70 9.73 -27.15
CA VAL A 38 14.33 11.01 -27.42
C VAL A 38 13.38 11.85 -28.26
N TYR A 39 13.20 13.10 -27.86
CA TYR A 39 12.43 14.10 -28.60
C TYR A 39 13.27 15.35 -28.84
N ASP A 40 12.90 16.14 -29.84
CA ASP A 40 13.44 17.49 -30.02
C ASP A 40 12.76 18.51 -29.08
N ARG A 41 13.13 19.80 -29.17
CA ARG A 41 12.51 20.86 -28.36
C ARG A 41 11.01 21.05 -28.62
N ALA A 42 10.51 20.63 -29.78
CA ALA A 42 9.11 20.70 -30.16
C ALA A 42 8.32 19.46 -29.71
N GLY A 43 8.97 18.49 -29.05
CA GLY A 43 8.37 17.24 -28.61
C GLY A 43 8.21 16.20 -29.74
N GLN A 44 8.88 16.39 -30.88
CA GLN A 44 8.84 15.42 -31.97
C GLN A 44 9.86 14.29 -31.74
N PRO A 45 9.50 13.01 -31.96
CA PRO A 45 10.42 11.90 -31.78
C PRO A 45 11.69 12.02 -32.65
N VAL A 46 12.84 11.71 -32.07
CA VAL A 46 14.15 11.67 -32.74
C VAL A 46 14.57 10.23 -32.94
N LEU A 47 15.07 9.90 -34.15
CA LEU A 47 15.56 8.56 -34.46
C LEU A 47 16.80 8.20 -33.62
N VAL A 48 16.79 7.00 -33.05
CA VAL A 48 17.85 6.49 -32.16
C VAL A 48 18.58 5.26 -32.71
N ASP A 49 18.31 4.83 -33.94
CA ASP A 49 18.83 3.55 -34.50
C ASP A 49 20.37 3.46 -34.52
N ARG A 50 21.03 4.61 -34.66
CA ARG A 50 22.50 4.73 -34.58
C ARG A 50 22.99 5.17 -33.20
N GLY A 51 22.05 5.51 -32.32
CA GLY A 51 22.31 5.87 -30.94
C GLY A 51 22.78 4.68 -30.13
N ARG A 52 23.68 4.95 -29.19
CA ARG A 52 24.09 4.00 -28.16
C ARG A 52 24.12 4.74 -26.84
N GLY A 53 24.11 4.01 -25.74
CA GLY A 53 24.33 4.63 -24.46
C GLY A 53 24.75 3.63 -23.41
N ALA A 54 24.97 4.15 -22.22
CA ALA A 54 25.08 3.36 -21.03
C ALA A 54 24.38 4.07 -19.89
N VAL A 55 23.80 3.28 -19.01
CA VAL A 55 23.20 3.73 -17.79
C VAL A 55 23.89 3.09 -16.60
N SER A 56 24.26 3.88 -15.60
CA SER A 56 24.74 3.39 -14.32
C SER A 56 23.65 3.59 -13.28
N VAL A 57 23.16 2.49 -12.73
CA VAL A 57 22.10 2.46 -11.72
C VAL A 57 22.72 2.24 -10.36
N ARG A 58 22.33 3.07 -9.39
CA ARG A 58 22.68 2.91 -7.98
C ARG A 58 21.42 2.94 -7.14
N VAL A 59 21.23 1.94 -6.32
CA VAL A 59 20.08 1.90 -5.40
C VAL A 59 20.36 2.79 -4.20
N GLU A 60 19.37 3.57 -3.77
CA GLU A 60 19.50 4.41 -2.58
C GLU A 60 19.99 3.60 -1.36
N GLY A 61 20.98 4.15 -0.65
CA GLY A 61 21.64 3.51 0.48
C GLY A 61 22.66 2.42 0.12
N ASN A 62 22.90 2.17 -1.17
CA ASN A 62 23.92 1.22 -1.65
C ASN A 62 25.08 1.95 -2.33
N ALA A 63 26.32 1.61 -1.96
CA ALA A 63 27.51 2.17 -2.60
C ALA A 63 27.75 1.60 -4.02
N LYS A 64 27.27 0.38 -4.30
CA LYS A 64 27.52 -0.32 -5.56
C LYS A 64 26.70 0.25 -6.70
N ARG A 65 27.38 0.49 -7.83
CA ARG A 65 26.77 0.90 -9.10
C ARG A 65 26.80 -0.25 -10.10
N TYR A 66 25.73 -0.40 -10.85
CA TYR A 66 25.60 -1.38 -11.92
C TYR A 66 25.46 -0.65 -13.24
N ARG A 67 26.31 -0.98 -14.21
CA ARG A 67 26.29 -0.37 -15.54
C ARG A 67 25.62 -1.31 -16.53
N TYR A 68 24.76 -0.76 -17.37
CA TYR A 68 24.05 -1.47 -18.44
C TYR A 68 24.15 -0.68 -19.73
N ASP A 69 24.35 -1.38 -20.84
CA ASP A 69 24.35 -0.75 -22.16
C ASP A 69 22.91 -0.51 -22.64
N LEU A 70 22.72 0.65 -23.26
CA LEU A 70 21.47 1.06 -23.88
C LEU A 70 21.58 0.89 -25.39
N LEU A 71 20.75 0.01 -25.93
CA LEU A 71 20.75 -0.34 -27.36
C LEU A 71 19.39 -0.02 -28.00
N PRO A 72 19.35 0.37 -29.28
CA PRO A 72 18.10 0.60 -29.98
C PRO A 72 17.24 -0.67 -30.02
N ASP A 73 15.95 -0.54 -29.75
CA ASP A 73 14.98 -1.65 -29.78
C ASP A 73 14.27 -1.80 -31.13
N GLY A 74 14.55 -0.92 -32.08
CA GLY A 74 13.87 -0.86 -33.38
C GLY A 74 12.45 -0.29 -33.32
N LYS A 75 12.01 0.21 -32.17
CA LYS A 75 10.69 0.83 -31.92
C LYS A 75 10.82 2.29 -31.47
N GLY A 76 12.00 2.89 -31.66
CA GLY A 76 12.28 4.28 -31.33
C GLY A 76 12.84 4.52 -29.92
N ALA A 77 13.12 3.46 -29.15
CA ALA A 77 13.73 3.59 -27.83
C ALA A 77 15.15 3.03 -27.78
N LEU A 78 15.95 3.57 -26.87
CA LEU A 78 17.13 2.90 -26.35
C LEU A 78 16.74 2.12 -25.10
N THR A 79 17.10 0.84 -25.03
CA THR A 79 16.65 -0.05 -23.96
C THR A 79 17.81 -0.79 -23.31
N ALA A 80 17.68 -1.00 -22.00
CA ALA A 80 18.53 -1.85 -21.18
C ALA A 80 17.60 -2.86 -20.48
N PRO A 81 17.39 -4.05 -21.06
CA PRO A 81 16.55 -5.08 -20.45
C PRO A 81 17.29 -5.69 -19.25
N VAL A 82 16.79 -5.43 -18.05
CA VAL A 82 17.41 -5.92 -16.81
C VAL A 82 16.32 -6.21 -15.79
N ASN A 83 16.46 -7.30 -15.04
CA ASN A 83 15.50 -7.63 -13.99
C ASN A 83 15.73 -6.74 -12.76
N LEU A 84 14.85 -5.75 -12.56
CA LEU A 84 14.84 -4.83 -11.42
C LEU A 84 13.79 -5.19 -10.36
N SER A 85 13.08 -6.31 -10.50
CA SER A 85 11.98 -6.71 -9.59
C SER A 85 12.38 -6.80 -8.11
N GLN A 86 13.65 -7.13 -7.83
CA GLN A 86 14.19 -7.25 -6.47
C GLN A 86 14.37 -5.89 -5.76
N ILE A 87 14.36 -4.80 -6.52
CA ILE A 87 14.47 -3.43 -6.00
C ILE A 87 13.19 -2.63 -6.23
N ALA A 88 12.09 -3.31 -6.53
CA ALA A 88 10.76 -2.72 -6.60
C ALA A 88 10.43 -1.89 -5.34
N GLY A 89 9.86 -0.71 -5.54
CA GLY A 89 9.55 0.26 -4.49
C GLY A 89 10.75 1.07 -3.99
N ARG A 90 11.98 0.81 -4.46
CA ARG A 90 13.17 1.55 -4.05
C ARG A 90 13.49 2.67 -5.02
N GLN A 91 14.09 3.75 -4.49
CA GLN A 91 14.68 4.80 -5.30
C GLN A 91 16.03 4.34 -5.87
N VAL A 92 16.31 4.78 -7.09
CA VAL A 92 17.55 4.54 -7.80
C VAL A 92 18.06 5.86 -8.38
N ASP A 93 19.35 6.14 -8.18
CA ASP A 93 20.07 7.11 -8.98
C ASP A 93 20.39 6.47 -10.34
N VAL A 94 20.12 7.21 -11.40
CA VAL A 94 20.27 6.79 -12.79
C VAL A 94 21.19 7.79 -13.47
N ASP A 95 22.46 7.41 -13.66
CA ASP A 95 23.44 8.20 -14.40
C ASP A 95 23.46 7.72 -15.86
N VAL A 96 23.13 8.59 -16.80
CA VAL A 96 22.95 8.26 -18.21
C VAL A 96 24.02 8.91 -19.06
N GLN A 97 24.53 8.17 -20.03
CA GLN A 97 25.37 8.68 -21.11
C GLN A 97 24.85 8.14 -22.44
N LEU A 98 24.45 9.02 -23.36
CA LEU A 98 24.01 8.69 -24.71
C LEU A 98 25.00 9.26 -25.72
N VAL A 99 25.22 8.55 -26.83
CA VAL A 99 26.09 8.92 -27.94
C VAL A 99 25.38 8.63 -29.26
N GLY A 100 25.69 9.42 -30.29
CA GLY A 100 25.12 9.21 -31.63
C GLY A 100 23.66 9.63 -31.75
N ILE A 101 23.15 10.42 -30.79
CA ILE A 101 21.80 10.99 -30.80
C ILE A 101 21.87 12.37 -31.41
N ALA A 102 21.32 12.56 -32.62
CA ALA A 102 21.45 13.82 -33.38
C ALA A 102 22.91 14.35 -33.42
N ALA A 103 23.88 13.46 -33.67
CA ALA A 103 25.32 13.74 -33.66
C ALA A 103 25.87 14.35 -32.34
N SER A 104 25.16 14.20 -31.23
CA SER A 104 25.52 14.73 -29.93
C SER A 104 25.87 13.63 -28.92
N THR A 105 26.69 13.99 -27.93
CA THR A 105 26.89 13.22 -26.70
C THR A 105 26.13 13.90 -25.58
N ILE A 106 25.35 13.13 -24.85
CA ILE A 106 24.43 13.62 -23.82
C ILE A 106 24.73 12.87 -22.53
N SER A 107 24.89 13.61 -21.43
CA SER A 107 25.02 13.01 -20.11
C SER A 107 24.13 13.74 -19.13
N PHE A 108 23.40 12.99 -18.30
CA PHE A 108 22.57 13.54 -17.24
C PHE A 108 22.40 12.50 -16.13
N ASN A 109 21.99 12.95 -14.95
CA ASN A 109 21.58 12.08 -13.86
C ASN A 109 20.11 12.34 -13.51
N GLU A 110 19.41 11.34 -12.99
CA GLU A 110 18.09 11.50 -12.38
C GLU A 110 17.88 10.51 -11.25
N VAL A 111 16.83 10.75 -10.45
CA VAL A 111 16.38 9.80 -9.44
C VAL A 111 15.03 9.27 -9.88
N ALA A 112 14.95 7.95 -10.02
CA ALA A 112 13.72 7.24 -10.39
C ALA A 112 13.33 6.26 -9.28
N THR A 113 12.07 5.85 -9.27
CA THR A 113 11.60 4.75 -8.41
C THR A 113 11.29 3.56 -9.29
N VAL A 114 11.80 2.38 -8.95
CA VAL A 114 11.40 1.15 -9.64
C VAL A 114 9.99 0.81 -9.19
N PRO A 115 8.97 0.82 -10.06
CA PRO A 115 7.59 0.60 -9.63
C PRO A 115 7.41 -0.83 -9.10
N ALA A 116 6.62 -0.97 -8.04
CA ALA A 116 6.13 -2.28 -7.59
C ALA A 116 5.03 -2.78 -8.53
N SER A 117 5.02 -4.08 -8.80
CA SER A 117 3.95 -4.69 -9.61
C SER A 117 2.65 -4.70 -8.83
N GLU A 118 1.52 -4.83 -9.53
CA GLU A 118 0.22 -4.96 -8.86
C GLU A 118 0.21 -6.15 -7.90
N GLN A 119 0.84 -7.28 -8.26
CA GLN A 119 0.94 -8.43 -7.37
C GLN A 119 1.75 -8.13 -6.10
N GLN A 120 2.87 -7.39 -6.20
CA GLN A 120 3.66 -7.02 -5.04
C GLN A 120 2.92 -6.03 -4.14
N LEU A 121 2.21 -5.07 -4.73
CA LEU A 121 1.36 -4.14 -3.98
C LEU A 121 0.23 -4.88 -3.26
N ALA A 122 -0.40 -5.85 -3.92
CA ALA A 122 -1.43 -6.69 -3.33
C ALA A 122 -0.88 -7.55 -2.19
N ALA A 123 0.23 -8.24 -2.40
CA ALA A 123 0.89 -9.04 -1.37
C ALA A 123 1.26 -8.20 -0.13
N ALA A 124 1.81 -7.00 -0.33
CA ALA A 124 2.12 -6.08 0.75
C ALA A 124 0.86 -5.61 1.49
N ALA A 125 -0.23 -5.31 0.77
CA ALA A 125 -1.50 -4.92 1.37
C ALA A 125 -2.12 -6.06 2.19
N ILE A 126 -2.13 -7.29 1.66
CA ILE A 126 -2.58 -8.51 2.33
C ILE A 126 -1.76 -8.75 3.61
N ALA A 127 -0.44 -8.62 3.53
CA ALA A 127 0.47 -8.81 4.66
C ALA A 127 0.28 -7.76 5.77
N ARG A 128 -0.11 -6.53 5.41
CA ARG A 128 -0.49 -5.49 6.38
C ARG A 128 -1.85 -5.77 7.01
N GLN A 129 -2.83 -6.18 6.20
CA GLN A 129 -4.20 -6.41 6.66
C GLN A 129 -4.31 -7.65 7.57
N LYS A 130 -3.61 -8.74 7.21
CA LYS A 130 -3.47 -10.03 7.92
C LYS A 130 -4.76 -10.83 8.13
N ILE A 131 -5.87 -10.18 8.48
CA ILE A 131 -7.13 -10.80 8.88
C ILE A 131 -8.24 -10.37 7.92
N CYS A 132 -9.10 -11.31 7.54
CA CYS A 132 -10.32 -11.02 6.80
C CYS A 132 -11.29 -10.22 7.69
N PRO A 133 -11.76 -9.04 7.25
CA PRO A 133 -12.62 -8.18 8.07
C PRO A 133 -13.99 -8.82 8.32
N VAL A 134 -14.46 -9.65 7.39
CA VAL A 134 -15.73 -10.37 7.50
C VAL A 134 -15.61 -11.57 8.42
N SER A 135 -14.76 -12.55 8.09
CA SER A 135 -14.71 -13.82 8.80
C SER A 135 -13.86 -13.81 10.08
N GLY A 136 -12.98 -12.81 10.24
CA GLY A 136 -12.01 -12.77 11.32
C GLY A 136 -10.88 -13.80 11.22
N LYS A 137 -10.81 -14.58 10.13
CA LYS A 137 -9.74 -15.55 9.91
C LYS A 137 -8.53 -14.92 9.20
N PRO A 138 -7.31 -15.50 9.34
CA PRO A 138 -6.15 -15.05 8.59
C PRO A 138 -6.37 -15.07 7.07
N LEU A 139 -5.97 -14.01 6.38
CA LEU A 139 -5.89 -14.00 4.92
C LEU A 139 -4.89 -15.08 4.47
N GLY A 140 -5.24 -15.83 3.41
CA GLY A 140 -4.49 -17.02 2.98
C GLY A 140 -4.99 -18.34 3.59
N SER A 141 -5.74 -18.31 4.70
CA SER A 141 -6.26 -19.54 5.33
C SER A 141 -7.40 -20.22 4.57
N MET A 142 -7.95 -19.56 3.55
CA MET A 142 -9.02 -20.07 2.69
C MET A 142 -8.65 -19.98 1.20
N GLY A 143 -7.36 -19.98 0.89
CA GLY A 143 -6.83 -19.73 -0.45
C GLY A 143 -6.44 -18.27 -0.69
N ASP A 144 -6.25 -17.91 -1.96
CA ASP A 144 -5.79 -16.59 -2.36
C ASP A 144 -6.81 -15.51 -1.96
N PRO A 145 -6.39 -14.46 -1.24
CA PRO A 145 -7.28 -13.37 -0.87
C PRO A 145 -7.86 -12.65 -2.09
N VAL A 146 -9.16 -12.38 -2.05
CA VAL A 146 -9.88 -11.66 -3.09
C VAL A 146 -9.92 -10.18 -2.75
N ALA A 147 -9.57 -9.32 -3.70
CA ALA A 147 -9.69 -7.87 -3.54
C ALA A 147 -11.13 -7.41 -3.79
N VAL A 148 -11.62 -6.53 -2.92
CA VAL A 148 -12.90 -5.83 -3.07
C VAL A 148 -12.63 -4.34 -2.97
N ASP A 149 -13.00 -3.59 -4.00
CA ASP A 149 -12.89 -2.13 -3.95
C ASP A 149 -14.01 -1.53 -3.11
N VAL A 150 -13.64 -0.86 -2.03
CA VAL A 150 -14.53 -0.12 -1.14
C VAL A 150 -14.07 1.34 -1.13
N ASN A 151 -14.84 2.23 -1.75
CA ASN A 151 -14.53 3.67 -1.85
C ASN A 151 -13.13 3.97 -2.44
N GLY A 152 -12.71 3.20 -3.45
CA GLY A 152 -11.39 3.36 -4.08
C GLY A 152 -10.23 2.78 -3.26
N GLN A 153 -10.50 2.08 -2.17
CA GLN A 153 -9.51 1.34 -1.39
C GLN A 153 -9.73 -0.17 -1.56
N LYS A 154 -8.66 -0.90 -1.86
CA LYS A 154 -8.69 -2.37 -1.93
C LYS A 154 -8.76 -2.97 -0.52
N LEU A 155 -9.87 -3.62 -0.22
CA LEU A 155 -10.09 -4.45 0.96
C LEU A 155 -9.94 -5.93 0.57
N TYR A 156 -9.10 -6.69 1.26
CA TYR A 156 -8.90 -8.10 0.95
C TYR A 156 -9.79 -9.00 1.81
N VAL A 157 -10.45 -9.98 1.21
CA VAL A 157 -11.28 -10.96 1.90
C VAL A 157 -10.86 -12.38 1.57
N CYS A 158 -11.18 -13.33 2.45
CA CYS A 158 -10.65 -14.69 2.33
C CYS A 158 -11.43 -15.60 1.37
N CYS A 159 -12.65 -15.24 0.95
CA CYS A 159 -13.47 -16.07 0.06
C CYS A 159 -14.63 -15.29 -0.59
N ALA A 160 -15.29 -15.89 -1.57
CA ALA A 160 -16.44 -15.32 -2.28
C ALA A 160 -17.59 -14.90 -1.36
N GLY A 161 -17.95 -15.73 -0.36
CA GLY A 161 -18.99 -15.35 0.60
C GLY A 161 -18.64 -14.10 1.42
N CYS A 162 -17.35 -13.84 1.65
CA CYS A 162 -16.93 -12.58 2.29
C CYS A 162 -16.98 -11.40 1.31
N VAL A 163 -16.82 -11.62 0.00
CA VAL A 163 -17.05 -10.58 -1.01
C VAL A 163 -18.52 -10.13 -0.97
N ASP A 164 -19.45 -11.08 -0.94
CA ASP A 164 -20.88 -10.77 -0.92
C ASP A 164 -21.29 -10.02 0.35
N ALA A 165 -20.72 -10.41 1.50
CA ALA A 165 -20.91 -9.68 2.75
C ALA A 165 -20.43 -8.21 2.66
N VAL A 166 -19.24 -7.96 2.09
CA VAL A 166 -18.74 -6.59 1.89
C VAL A 166 -19.62 -5.80 0.94
N LYS A 167 -20.10 -6.40 -0.15
CA LYS A 167 -21.01 -5.74 -1.08
C LYS A 167 -22.35 -5.37 -0.44
N SER A 168 -22.86 -6.22 0.46
CA SER A 168 -24.12 -5.98 1.15
C SER A 168 -24.07 -4.82 2.16
N ASP A 169 -22.90 -4.58 2.75
CA ASP A 169 -22.70 -3.53 3.76
C ASP A 169 -21.26 -2.98 3.69
N PRO A 170 -20.92 -2.20 2.65
CA PRO A 170 -19.56 -1.73 2.45
C PRO A 170 -19.12 -0.76 3.55
N ALA A 171 -20.05 0.03 4.09
CA ALA A 171 -19.77 0.99 5.17
C ALA A 171 -19.29 0.27 6.44
N LYS A 172 -19.88 -0.88 6.79
CA LYS A 172 -19.46 -1.69 7.94
C LYS A 172 -18.03 -2.21 7.83
N TYR A 173 -17.53 -2.47 6.62
CA TYR A 173 -16.21 -3.08 6.41
C TYR A 173 -15.14 -2.12 5.85
N ALA A 174 -15.51 -0.89 5.47
CA ALA A 174 -14.61 0.09 4.86
C ALA A 174 -13.38 0.39 5.74
N ALA A 175 -13.55 0.43 7.07
CA ALA A 175 -12.45 0.66 8.02
C ALA A 175 -11.62 -0.62 8.30
N GLY A 176 -11.95 -1.74 7.67
CA GLY A 176 -11.34 -3.04 7.93
C GLY A 176 -11.71 -3.60 9.31
N ARG A 177 -10.85 -4.49 9.83
CA ARG A 177 -11.01 -5.07 11.17
C ARG A 177 -10.14 -4.30 12.17
N PRO A 178 -10.66 -3.87 13.33
CA PRO A 178 -9.83 -3.24 14.34
C PRO A 178 -8.75 -4.22 14.83
N GLN A 179 -7.57 -3.69 15.13
CA GLN A 179 -6.49 -4.49 15.71
C GLN A 179 -6.90 -4.91 17.13
N ILE A 180 -6.65 -6.18 17.47
CA ILE A 180 -6.97 -6.72 18.78
C ILE A 180 -5.67 -7.12 19.49
N THR A 181 -5.40 -6.52 20.64
CA THR A 181 -4.29 -6.91 21.51
C THR A 181 -4.81 -7.34 22.87
N VAL A 182 -4.15 -8.33 23.47
CA VAL A 182 -4.59 -8.93 24.74
C VAL A 182 -3.45 -8.83 25.73
N THR A 183 -3.71 -8.25 26.89
CA THR A 183 -2.79 -8.17 28.02
C THR A 183 -3.52 -8.50 29.32
N THR A 184 -2.77 -8.78 30.37
CA THR A 184 -3.36 -8.79 31.72
C THR A 184 -3.63 -7.34 32.14
N ALA A 185 -4.75 -7.11 32.83
CA ALA A 185 -5.01 -5.78 33.39
C ALA A 185 -3.99 -5.43 34.48
N THR A 186 -3.73 -4.13 34.63
CA THR A 186 -2.78 -3.57 35.59
C THR A 186 -3.51 -2.67 36.58
N GLN A 187 -2.81 -2.19 37.61
CA GLN A 187 -3.40 -1.26 38.58
C GLN A 187 -3.88 0.05 37.92
N ALA A 188 -3.23 0.49 36.82
CA ALA A 188 -3.66 1.65 36.05
C ALA A 188 -5.05 1.47 35.40
N ASP A 189 -5.51 0.23 35.23
CA ASP A 189 -6.81 -0.09 34.64
C ASP A 189 -7.96 -0.10 35.65
N ALA A 190 -7.68 0.05 36.96
CA ALA A 190 -8.66 -0.15 38.02
C ALA A 190 -9.92 0.71 37.88
N ALA A 191 -9.75 1.99 37.52
CA ALA A 191 -10.88 2.90 37.31
C ALA A 191 -11.76 2.47 36.12
N ALA A 192 -11.14 2.03 35.02
CA ALA A 192 -11.87 1.60 33.82
C ALA A 192 -12.57 0.26 34.04
N ILE A 193 -11.95 -0.67 34.78
CA ILE A 193 -12.57 -1.93 35.21
C ILE A 193 -13.79 -1.66 36.10
N ALA A 194 -13.65 -0.75 37.07
CA ALA A 194 -14.74 -0.36 37.97
C ALA A 194 -15.87 0.38 37.23
N ALA A 195 -15.56 1.11 36.16
CA ALA A 195 -16.56 1.72 35.29
C ALA A 195 -17.32 0.68 34.46
N GLN A 196 -16.61 -0.31 33.89
CA GLN A 196 -17.22 -1.35 33.07
C GLN A 196 -18.05 -2.33 33.90
N LYS A 197 -17.60 -2.67 35.13
CA LYS A 197 -18.23 -3.55 36.14
C LYS A 197 -18.42 -5.01 35.74
N VAL A 198 -18.92 -5.27 34.54
CA VAL A 198 -19.38 -6.57 34.07
C VAL A 198 -18.64 -6.95 32.79
N CYS A 199 -18.34 -8.24 32.64
CA CYS A 199 -17.79 -8.81 31.43
C CYS A 199 -18.86 -8.83 30.32
N PRO A 200 -18.67 -8.17 29.16
CA PRO A 200 -19.69 -8.06 28.10
C PRO A 200 -19.93 -9.37 27.34
N VAL A 201 -19.26 -10.45 27.72
CA VAL A 201 -19.31 -11.75 27.04
C VAL A 201 -20.11 -12.79 27.82
N MET A 202 -20.03 -12.74 29.15
CA MET A 202 -20.63 -13.72 30.07
C MET A 202 -21.54 -13.06 31.12
N ASP A 203 -21.63 -11.73 31.12
CA ASP A 203 -22.41 -10.94 32.07
C ASP A 203 -22.03 -11.14 33.55
N GLU A 204 -20.79 -11.57 33.80
CA GLU A 204 -20.25 -11.79 35.15
C GLU A 204 -19.47 -10.57 35.68
N PRO A 205 -19.45 -10.34 37.01
CA PRO A 205 -18.65 -9.27 37.62
C PRO A 205 -17.15 -9.40 37.33
N LEU A 206 -16.52 -8.28 36.92
CA LEU A 206 -15.08 -8.22 36.74
C LEU A 206 -14.37 -8.29 38.10
N GLY A 207 -13.33 -9.12 38.19
CA GLY A 207 -12.55 -9.35 39.41
C GLY A 207 -12.98 -10.57 40.22
N GLY A 208 -14.16 -11.14 39.97
CA GLY A 208 -14.64 -12.35 40.65
C GLY A 208 -13.88 -13.63 40.27
N MET A 209 -13.22 -13.64 39.11
CA MET A 209 -12.44 -14.77 38.59
C MET A 209 -10.93 -14.48 38.53
N GLY A 210 -10.45 -13.58 39.39
CA GLY A 210 -9.07 -13.08 39.41
C GLY A 210 -8.87 -11.82 38.57
N THR A 211 -7.62 -11.50 38.27
CA THR A 211 -7.27 -10.27 37.53
C THR A 211 -7.90 -10.27 36.14
N PRO A 212 -8.72 -9.25 35.79
CA PRO A 212 -9.34 -9.15 34.48
C PRO A 212 -8.33 -9.16 33.33
N ILE A 213 -8.76 -9.68 32.19
CA ILE A 213 -7.99 -9.61 30.94
C ILE A 213 -8.36 -8.32 30.21
N LYS A 214 -7.36 -7.51 29.86
CA LYS A 214 -7.53 -6.32 29.04
C LYS A 214 -7.41 -6.71 27.57
N VAL A 215 -8.43 -6.41 26.79
CA VAL A 215 -8.46 -6.59 25.34
C VAL A 215 -8.63 -5.23 24.69
N MET A 216 -7.59 -4.72 24.03
CA MET A 216 -7.71 -3.53 23.21
C MET A 216 -8.39 -3.90 21.90
N VAL A 217 -9.43 -3.18 21.51
CA VAL A 217 -10.03 -3.24 20.18
C VAL A 217 -9.85 -1.88 19.55
N GLY A 218 -8.84 -1.75 18.67
CA GLY A 218 -8.30 -0.45 18.30
C GLY A 218 -7.67 0.24 19.52
N ASP A 219 -8.14 1.42 19.84
CA ASP A 219 -7.71 2.25 20.98
C ASP A 219 -8.60 2.08 22.23
N LYS A 220 -9.65 1.27 22.15
CA LYS A 220 -10.65 1.12 23.22
C LYS A 220 -10.42 -0.17 24.03
N PRO A 221 -10.22 -0.09 25.36
CA PRO A 221 -10.06 -1.27 26.21
C PRO A 221 -11.40 -1.92 26.58
N ILE A 222 -11.53 -3.22 26.32
CA ILE A 222 -12.59 -4.08 26.88
C ILE A 222 -11.96 -4.99 27.93
N TYR A 223 -12.56 -5.07 29.11
CA TYR A 223 -12.12 -5.96 30.18
C TYR A 223 -12.97 -7.23 30.24
N LEU A 224 -12.33 -8.38 30.39
CA LEU A 224 -12.97 -9.70 30.43
C LEU A 224 -12.72 -10.38 31.76
N CYS A 225 -13.71 -11.16 32.24
CA CYS A 225 -13.56 -11.96 33.46
C CYS A 225 -12.50 -13.07 33.33
N CYS A 226 -12.31 -13.63 32.12
CA CYS A 226 -11.37 -14.73 31.89
C CYS A 226 -10.85 -14.79 30.44
N LYS A 227 -9.81 -15.59 30.22
CA LYS A 227 -9.21 -15.82 28.88
C LYS A 227 -10.18 -16.50 27.90
N GLY A 228 -11.17 -17.25 28.40
CA GLY A 228 -12.15 -17.94 27.55
C GLY A 228 -12.97 -16.98 26.67
N CYS A 229 -13.14 -15.74 27.10
CA CYS A 229 -13.91 -14.72 26.39
C CYS A 229 -13.16 -14.08 25.20
N ILE A 230 -11.83 -14.25 25.11
CA ILE A 230 -10.99 -13.59 24.09
C ILE A 230 -11.45 -13.96 22.66
N LYS A 231 -11.73 -15.24 22.40
CA LYS A 231 -12.12 -15.71 21.06
C LYS A 231 -13.41 -15.05 20.55
N LYS A 232 -14.36 -14.77 21.47
CA LYS A 232 -15.61 -14.08 21.13
C LYS A 232 -15.36 -12.61 20.75
N ILE A 233 -14.53 -11.88 21.52
CA ILE A 233 -14.10 -10.52 21.15
C ILE A 233 -13.37 -10.54 19.80
N GLN A 234 -12.49 -11.52 19.59
CA GLN A 234 -11.76 -11.68 18.34
C GLN A 234 -12.64 -11.98 17.14
N ALA A 235 -13.82 -12.58 17.33
CA ALA A 235 -14.77 -12.90 16.26
C ALA A 235 -15.72 -11.74 15.94
N GLU A 236 -16.15 -10.98 16.94
CA GLU A 236 -17.14 -9.90 16.78
C GLU A 236 -16.72 -8.59 17.50
N PRO A 237 -15.56 -8.00 17.20
CA PRO A 237 -15.02 -6.88 17.98
C PRO A 237 -15.96 -5.67 18.06
N ALA A 238 -16.63 -5.32 16.95
CA ALA A 238 -17.55 -4.20 16.87
C ALA A 238 -18.78 -4.38 17.79
N LYS A 239 -19.30 -5.61 17.90
CA LYS A 239 -20.44 -5.94 18.77
C LYS A 239 -20.11 -5.69 20.24
N TYR A 240 -18.97 -6.20 20.69
CA TYR A 240 -18.58 -6.04 22.10
C TYR A 240 -18.12 -4.62 22.43
N LEU A 241 -17.54 -3.89 21.47
CA LEU A 241 -17.32 -2.45 21.61
C LEU A 241 -18.64 -1.70 21.81
N ALA A 242 -19.66 -2.01 21.00
CA ALA A 242 -20.98 -1.40 21.16
C ALA A 242 -21.64 -1.77 22.50
N MET A 243 -21.45 -2.99 23.02
CA MET A 243 -21.96 -3.36 24.34
C MET A 243 -21.31 -2.56 25.48
N VAL A 244 -20.01 -2.26 25.38
CA VAL A 244 -19.27 -1.52 26.44
C VAL A 244 -19.45 -0.01 26.32
N TYR A 245 -19.49 0.54 25.10
CA TYR A 245 -19.46 1.99 24.86
C TYR A 245 -20.74 2.56 24.22
N GLY A 246 -21.63 1.71 23.70
CA GLY A 246 -22.82 2.13 22.96
C GLY A 246 -23.93 2.76 23.82
N ASN A 247 -23.79 2.71 25.14
CA ASN A 247 -24.72 3.37 26.07
C ASN A 247 -24.22 4.75 26.55
N GLY A 248 -23.17 5.30 25.93
CA GLY A 248 -22.67 6.66 26.18
C GLY A 248 -22.86 7.55 24.95
N THR A 249 -23.55 8.66 25.16
CA THR A 249 -23.91 9.73 24.22
C THR A 249 -22.89 10.01 23.10
N GLN A 250 -23.42 10.10 21.88
CA GLN A 250 -22.81 10.69 20.68
C GLN A 250 -22.12 12.03 20.98
N ALA A 251 -20.83 12.16 20.61
CA ALA A 251 -20.18 13.45 20.42
C ALA A 251 -18.99 13.36 19.44
N SER A 252 -19.30 13.16 18.15
CA SER A 252 -18.69 13.88 17.02
C SER A 252 -19.24 13.29 15.73
N ALA A 253 -20.38 13.82 15.31
CA ALA A 253 -20.85 13.68 13.96
C ALA A 253 -19.98 14.55 13.04
N LEU A 254 -19.44 13.95 11.98
CA LEU A 254 -19.14 14.64 10.72
C LEU A 254 -20.03 14.01 9.65
N PRO A 255 -20.59 14.79 8.71
CA PRO A 255 -21.87 14.48 8.09
C PRO A 255 -21.75 13.40 7.01
N ALA A 256 -22.76 12.53 6.94
CA ALA A 256 -23.00 11.66 5.81
C ALA A 256 -23.53 12.52 4.64
N THR A 257 -22.66 12.84 3.68
CA THR A 257 -23.10 13.22 2.34
C THR A 257 -23.29 11.95 1.53
N THR A 258 -24.55 11.66 1.22
CA THR A 258 -24.98 10.56 0.37
C THR A 258 -24.37 10.72 -1.01
N THR A 259 -23.34 9.92 -1.31
CA THR A 259 -22.84 9.71 -2.68
C THR A 259 -22.86 8.23 -2.96
N THR A 260 -23.65 7.84 -3.94
CA THR A 260 -23.81 6.47 -4.45
C THR A 260 -22.44 5.86 -4.74
N ALA A 261 -22.00 4.92 -3.89
CA ALA A 261 -20.72 4.25 -4.03
C ALA A 261 -20.77 3.27 -5.21
N LYS A 262 -19.85 3.44 -6.17
CA LYS A 262 -19.61 2.46 -7.24
C LYS A 262 -18.74 1.34 -6.67
N ILE A 263 -19.25 0.11 -6.73
CA ILE A 263 -18.54 -1.11 -6.35
C ILE A 263 -18.17 -1.84 -7.64
N THR A 264 -16.88 -2.10 -7.85
CA THR A 264 -16.40 -2.93 -8.97
C THR A 264 -15.59 -4.08 -8.37
N VAL A 265 -15.79 -5.30 -8.88
CA VAL A 265 -14.96 -6.46 -8.54
C VAL A 265 -14.04 -6.71 -9.71
N SER A 266 -12.73 -6.63 -9.48
CA SER A 266 -11.73 -7.04 -10.45
C SER A 266 -11.43 -8.53 -10.25
N THR A 267 -11.88 -9.37 -11.17
CA THR A 267 -11.48 -10.78 -11.25
C THR A 267 -10.20 -10.87 -12.07
N SER A 268 -9.13 -11.34 -11.44
CA SER A 268 -7.91 -11.81 -12.12
C SER A 268 -8.08 -13.25 -12.58
#